data_AF-A0A1Y6LYL8-F1
#
_entry.id   AF-A0A1Y6LYL8-F1
#
_cell.length_a   1.000
_cell.length_b   1.000
_cell.length_c   1.000
_cell.angle_alpha   90.00
_cell.angle_beta   90.00
_cell.angle_gamma   90.00
#
_symmetry.space_group_name_H-M   'P 1'
#
loop_
_entity.id
_entity.type
_entity.pdbx_description
1 polymer ?
#
loop_
_entity_poly.entity_id
_entity_poly.type
_entity_poly.pdbx_seq_one_letter_code
_entity_poly.pdbx_strand_id
1 'polypeptide(L)'
;MAGQVRCLLAQPLNNTAAPKTDDDFKKNFRADVFVVPMPSEGLAHEGNDYSHSSIAAQLGVPLKLLRMPVSYQGYTGFNFAANILLTDYDPTSSDFGTSPPGICGAALIVHSDGVDLTSGEIVKVMVDYINFFFLPKLERTLALAEGEDKEIAKKQIVGRLTKEAFHAYFEERRRLAIAEGKPLDGKPKSPVLLKYTKVAQSCGGCGALASPPVKLSMCAKCNFRHYCSKECQKEDWVTHKKACKVKL
;
A
#
# COMPACT_ATOMS: atom_id res chain seq x y z
N MET A 1 12.81 23.02 17.42
CA MET A 1 11.94 22.07 16.70
C MET A 1 12.64 20.73 16.41
N ALA A 2 13.60 20.31 17.25
CA ALA A 2 14.13 18.96 17.18
C ALA A 2 13.14 18.03 17.90
N GLY A 3 12.81 16.87 17.30
CA GLY A 3 11.97 15.86 17.95
C GLY A 3 10.49 15.80 17.52
N GLN A 4 10.07 16.43 16.42
CA GLN A 4 8.76 16.17 15.82
C GLN A 4 8.87 15.21 14.64
N VAL A 5 7.92 14.27 14.53
CA VAL A 5 7.77 13.32 13.43
C VAL A 5 6.51 13.66 12.65
N ARG A 6 6.60 13.71 11.32
CA ARG A 6 5.44 13.85 10.44
C ARG A 6 4.72 12.51 10.30
N CYS A 7 3.46 12.52 10.71
CA CYS A 7 2.55 11.39 10.70
C CYS A 7 1.42 11.64 9.71
N LEU A 8 0.64 10.60 9.39
CA LEU A 8 -0.52 10.70 8.51
C LEU A 8 -1.79 10.50 9.31
N LEU A 9 -2.74 11.41 9.20
CA LEU A 9 -4.07 11.28 9.78
C LEU A 9 -5.04 10.94 8.65
N ALA A 10 -5.53 9.70 8.65
CA ALA A 10 -6.53 9.23 7.70
C ALA A 10 -7.94 9.44 8.28
N GLN A 11 -8.72 10.31 7.65
CA GLN A 11 -10.08 10.66 8.06
C GLN A 11 -11.10 10.09 7.06
N PRO A 12 -11.99 9.18 7.46
CA PRO A 12 -13.06 8.70 6.59
C PRO A 12 -14.11 9.79 6.38
N LEU A 13 -14.87 9.74 5.29
CA LEU A 13 -16.07 10.56 5.17
C LEU A 13 -17.10 10.19 6.26
N ASN A 14 -17.78 11.19 6.82
CA ASN A 14 -18.79 10.98 7.87
C ASN A 14 -19.91 10.05 7.40
N ASN A 15 -20.36 9.17 8.30
CA ASN A 15 -21.43 8.20 8.05
C ASN A 15 -21.17 7.25 6.86
N THR A 16 -19.92 7.10 6.42
CA THR A 16 -19.58 6.08 5.41
C THR A 16 -19.89 4.71 5.98
N ALA A 17 -20.84 4.01 5.37
CA ALA A 17 -21.20 2.66 5.79
C ALA A 17 -20.06 1.67 5.51
N ALA A 18 -20.01 0.59 6.30
CA ALA A 18 -19.17 -0.54 5.95
C ALA A 18 -19.59 -1.11 4.58
N PRO A 19 -18.62 -1.50 3.73
CA PRO A 19 -18.90 -2.15 2.46
C PRO A 19 -19.73 -3.41 2.71
N LYS A 20 -20.76 -3.63 1.87
CA LYS A 20 -21.66 -4.79 1.99
C LYS A 20 -21.23 -5.95 1.09
N THR A 21 -20.41 -5.65 0.09
CA THR A 21 -19.89 -6.59 -0.90
C THR A 21 -18.40 -6.33 -1.17
N ASP A 22 -17.68 -7.32 -1.69
CA ASP A 22 -16.28 -7.16 -2.10
C ASP A 22 -16.12 -6.08 -3.20
N ASP A 23 -17.13 -5.95 -4.07
CA ASP A 23 -17.15 -4.92 -5.10
C ASP A 23 -17.32 -3.50 -4.52
N ASP A 24 -17.96 -3.35 -3.36
CA ASP A 24 -17.99 -2.08 -2.63
C ASP A 24 -16.63 -1.73 -2.06
N PHE A 25 -15.85 -2.75 -1.68
CA PHE A 25 -14.50 -2.59 -1.16
C PHE A 25 -13.53 -2.09 -2.24
N LYS A 26 -13.62 -2.65 -3.46
CA LYS A 26 -12.78 -2.27 -4.61
C LYS A 26 -12.94 -0.84 -5.10
N LYS A 27 -14.11 -0.23 -4.87
CA LYS A 27 -14.50 1.07 -5.44
C LYS A 27 -14.18 2.27 -4.55
N ASN A 28 -13.80 2.07 -3.29
CA ASN A 28 -13.91 3.13 -2.29
C ASN A 28 -12.65 3.33 -1.45
N PHE A 29 -11.64 4.00 -1.99
CA PHE A 29 -10.83 4.88 -1.14
C PHE A 29 -11.53 6.23 -1.05
N ARG A 30 -12.16 6.50 0.09
CA ARG A 30 -12.90 7.76 0.37
C ARG A 30 -12.46 8.40 1.68
N ALA A 31 -11.15 8.45 1.90
CA ALA A 31 -10.58 9.09 3.07
C ALA A 31 -9.70 10.28 2.66
N ASP A 32 -9.80 11.36 3.42
CA ASP A 32 -8.82 12.43 3.36
C ASP A 32 -7.60 12.01 4.18
N VAL A 33 -6.40 12.33 3.68
CA VAL A 33 -5.14 12.03 4.36
C VAL A 33 -4.39 13.32 4.57
N PHE A 34 -4.17 13.68 5.82
CA PHE A 34 -3.46 14.88 6.23
C PHE A 34 -2.10 14.52 6.80
N VAL A 35 -1.09 15.34 6.51
CA VAL A 35 0.20 15.25 7.20
C VAL A 35 0.11 16.09 8.47
N VAL A 36 0.32 15.46 9.63
CA VAL A 36 0.26 16.13 10.94
C VAL A 36 1.61 16.00 11.67
N PRO A 37 2.19 17.09 12.19
CA PRO A 37 3.39 17.01 13.00
C PRO A 37 3.03 16.51 14.41
N MET A 38 3.78 15.55 14.93
CA MET A 38 3.59 15.00 16.26
C MET A 38 4.91 15.00 17.05
N PRO A 39 4.92 15.37 18.34
CA PRO A 39 6.09 15.17 19.19
C PRO A 39 6.47 13.68 19.27
N SER A 40 7.75 13.36 19.16
CA SER A 40 8.26 11.97 19.21
C SER A 40 7.91 11.29 20.54
N GLU A 41 7.92 12.05 21.63
CA GLU A 41 7.49 11.61 22.97
C GLU A 41 6.01 11.19 22.98
N GLY A 42 5.17 11.90 22.24
CA GLY A 42 3.74 11.57 22.08
C GLY A 42 3.50 10.25 21.35
N LEU A 43 4.46 9.79 20.54
CA LEU A 43 4.44 8.47 19.89
C LEU A 43 4.87 7.34 20.83
N ALA A 44 5.59 7.67 21.92
CA ALA A 44 6.21 6.74 22.84
C ALA A 44 5.35 6.42 24.07
N HIS A 45 4.18 7.06 24.25
CA HIS A 45 3.31 6.77 25.39
C HIS A 45 2.93 5.28 25.46
N GLU A 46 3.51 4.60 26.45
CA GLU A 46 3.12 3.27 26.92
C GLU A 46 1.63 3.32 27.30
N GLY A 47 0.82 2.49 26.63
CA GLY A 47 -0.64 2.44 26.83
C GLY A 47 -1.47 2.78 25.58
N ASN A 48 -0.85 3.32 24.53
CA ASN A 48 -1.51 3.40 23.21
C ASN A 48 -1.47 2.02 22.54
N ASP A 49 -2.64 1.44 22.34
CA ASP A 49 -2.80 0.16 21.63
C ASP A 49 -2.65 0.36 20.12
N TYR A 50 -1.40 0.38 19.66
CA TYR A 50 -1.06 0.49 18.25
C TYR A 50 -1.27 -0.86 17.56
N SER A 51 -2.03 -0.88 16.48
CA SER A 51 -2.13 -2.03 15.59
C SER A 51 -1.04 -1.96 14.52
N HIS A 52 -0.23 -3.01 14.40
CA HIS A 52 0.85 -3.08 13.42
C HIS A 52 0.32 -3.57 12.05
N SER A 53 0.72 -2.89 10.98
CA SER A 53 0.41 -3.33 9.61
C SER A 53 1.48 -4.29 9.11
N SER A 54 1.15 -5.59 9.08
CA SER A 54 2.04 -6.64 8.55
C SER A 54 2.35 -6.39 7.07
N ILE A 55 1.34 -6.01 6.28
CA ILE A 55 1.52 -5.69 4.87
C ILE A 55 2.42 -4.49 4.66
N ALA A 56 2.23 -3.39 5.38
CA ALA A 56 3.07 -2.21 5.20
C ALA A 56 4.54 -2.50 5.53
N ALA A 57 4.79 -3.30 6.58
CA ALA A 57 6.12 -3.80 6.92
C ALA A 57 6.73 -4.62 5.76
N GLN A 58 5.95 -5.53 5.17
CA GLN A 58 6.38 -6.33 4.02
C GLN A 58 6.66 -5.49 2.77
N LEU A 59 5.90 -4.40 2.57
CA LEU A 59 6.13 -3.42 1.52
C LEU A 59 7.30 -2.46 1.82
N GLY A 60 8.02 -2.67 2.92
CA GLY A 60 9.21 -1.90 3.28
C GLY A 60 8.92 -0.51 3.85
N VAL A 61 7.69 -0.27 4.27
CA VAL A 61 7.26 0.96 4.95
C VAL A 61 6.50 0.51 6.19
N PRO A 62 7.18 0.01 7.24
CA PRO A 62 6.49 -0.51 8.42
C PRO A 62 5.66 0.60 9.06
N LEU A 63 4.33 0.43 9.02
CA LEU A 63 3.38 1.34 9.61
C LEU A 63 2.73 0.70 10.83
N LYS A 64 2.39 1.54 11.80
CA LYS A 64 1.48 1.22 12.88
C LYS A 64 0.37 2.27 12.95
N LEU A 65 -0.80 1.84 13.39
CA LEU A 65 -2.02 2.63 13.40
C LEU A 65 -2.51 2.78 14.82
N LEU A 66 -2.80 4.01 15.22
CA LEU A 66 -3.52 4.33 16.44
C LEU A 66 -4.94 4.76 16.05
N ARG A 67 -5.93 4.04 16.57
CA ARG A 67 -7.32 4.41 16.40
C ARG A 67 -7.61 5.68 17.20
N MET A 68 -8.13 6.70 16.55
CA MET A 68 -8.55 7.91 17.25
C MET A 68 -9.92 7.70 17.89
N PRO A 69 -10.21 8.33 19.04
CA PRO A 69 -11.57 8.34 19.59
C PRO A 69 -12.57 8.82 18.54
N VAL A 70 -13.78 8.24 18.52
CA VAL A 70 -14.85 8.62 17.57
C VAL A 70 -15.27 10.08 17.73
N SER A 71 -15.06 10.66 18.91
CA SER A 71 -15.26 12.09 19.20
C SER A 71 -14.20 13.00 18.58
N TYR A 72 -13.07 12.46 18.08
CA TYR A 72 -12.03 13.25 17.44
C TYR A 72 -12.54 13.82 16.11
N GLN A 73 -12.91 15.10 16.14
CA GLN A 73 -13.48 15.85 15.03
C GLN A 73 -14.78 15.26 14.42
N GLY A 74 -15.44 14.35 15.14
CA GLY A 74 -16.75 13.80 14.75
C GLY A 74 -16.71 12.80 13.59
N TYR A 75 -15.54 12.30 13.20
CA TYR A 75 -15.42 11.31 12.12
C TYR A 75 -15.85 9.92 12.60
N THR A 76 -16.94 9.41 12.03
CA THR A 76 -17.57 8.14 12.44
C THR A 76 -17.60 7.07 11.35
N GLY A 77 -17.27 7.41 10.11
CA GLY A 77 -17.39 6.52 8.96
C GLY A 77 -16.40 5.35 8.96
N PHE A 78 -16.68 4.35 8.11
CA PHE A 78 -15.80 3.22 7.86
C PHE A 78 -14.46 3.67 7.26
N ASN A 79 -13.35 3.27 7.89
CA ASN A 79 -12.01 3.66 7.50
C ASN A 79 -11.37 2.58 6.61
N PHE A 80 -11.63 2.65 5.30
CA PHE A 80 -11.10 1.70 4.33
C PHE A 80 -9.57 1.53 4.40
N ALA A 81 -8.84 2.63 4.55
CA ALA A 81 -7.38 2.61 4.63
C ALA A 81 -6.90 1.79 5.83
N ALA A 82 -7.47 2.06 7.02
CA ALA A 82 -7.09 1.34 8.23
C ALA A 82 -7.43 -0.16 8.14
N ASN A 83 -8.60 -0.51 7.60
CA ASN A 83 -8.99 -1.91 7.45
C ASN A 83 -8.07 -2.65 6.47
N ILE A 84 -7.75 -2.06 5.30
CA ILE A 84 -6.82 -2.64 4.32
C ILE A 84 -5.42 -2.83 4.92
N LEU A 85 -4.92 -1.82 5.64
CA LEU A 85 -3.60 -1.90 6.24
C LEU A 85 -3.51 -2.91 7.38
N LEU A 86 -4.64 -3.28 7.98
CA LEU A 86 -4.69 -4.21 9.12
C LEU A 86 -5.28 -5.57 8.76
N THR A 87 -5.64 -5.81 7.50
CA THR A 87 -5.96 -7.15 6.99
C THR A 87 -4.77 -8.10 7.23
N ASP A 88 -5.05 -9.35 7.57
CA ASP A 88 -4.04 -10.39 7.71
C ASP A 88 -3.59 -10.87 6.32
N TYR A 89 -2.30 -10.79 6.06
CA TYR A 89 -1.68 -11.23 4.80
C TYR A 89 -0.64 -12.34 5.03
N ASP A 90 -0.58 -12.93 6.22
CA ASP A 90 0.25 -14.09 6.50
C ASP A 90 -0.39 -15.34 5.88
N PRO A 91 0.22 -15.95 4.84
CA PRO A 91 -0.37 -17.10 4.16
C PRO A 91 -0.51 -18.33 5.07
N THR A 92 0.15 -18.34 6.23
CA THR A 92 0.07 -19.43 7.23
C THR A 92 -0.98 -19.18 8.30
N SER A 93 -1.56 -17.98 8.37
CA SER A 93 -2.59 -17.62 9.34
C SER A 93 -3.94 -18.25 9.00
N SER A 94 -4.66 -18.69 10.04
CA SER A 94 -6.07 -19.09 9.91
C SER A 94 -6.98 -17.92 9.51
N ASP A 95 -6.54 -16.70 9.80
CA ASP A 95 -7.28 -15.46 9.56
C ASP A 95 -6.84 -14.78 8.26
N PHE A 96 -6.07 -15.46 7.40
CA PHE A 96 -5.58 -14.93 6.13
C PHE A 96 -6.68 -14.29 5.28
N GLY A 97 -6.49 -13.02 4.93
CA GLY A 97 -7.41 -12.20 4.15
C GLY A 97 -8.53 -11.55 4.97
N THR A 98 -8.59 -11.78 6.28
CA THR A 98 -9.58 -11.14 7.15
C THR A 98 -9.03 -9.85 7.76
N SER A 99 -9.89 -8.85 7.94
CA SER A 99 -9.55 -7.63 8.68
C SER A 99 -10.12 -7.68 10.10
N PRO A 100 -9.51 -6.99 11.07
CA PRO A 100 -10.12 -6.73 12.37
C PRO A 100 -11.53 -6.14 12.24
N PRO A 101 -12.37 -6.21 13.30
CA PRO A 101 -13.73 -5.70 13.28
C PRO A 101 -13.79 -4.27 12.74
N GLY A 102 -14.57 -4.08 11.67
CA GLY A 102 -14.64 -2.89 10.82
C GLY A 102 -14.24 -1.59 11.50
N ILE A 103 -13.01 -1.15 11.25
CA ILE A 103 -12.46 0.03 11.89
C ILE A 103 -13.20 1.26 11.37
N CYS A 104 -13.82 1.99 12.29
CA CYS A 104 -14.52 3.25 12.03
C CYS A 104 -13.83 4.41 12.73
N GLY A 105 -13.96 5.59 12.13
CA GLY A 105 -13.39 6.85 12.59
C GLY A 105 -11.96 7.11 12.10
N ALA A 106 -11.38 8.22 12.53
CA ALA A 106 -10.04 8.60 12.12
C ALA A 106 -8.97 7.64 12.69
N ALA A 107 -7.88 7.48 11.94
CA ALA A 107 -6.72 6.71 12.38
C ALA A 107 -5.45 7.53 12.16
N LEU A 108 -4.62 7.60 13.20
CA LEU A 108 -3.27 8.15 13.09
C LEU A 108 -2.34 7.02 12.63
N ILE A 109 -1.66 7.25 11.53
CA ILE A 109 -0.75 6.31 10.89
C ILE A 109 0.66 6.87 11.02
N VAL A 110 1.55 6.07 11.59
CA VAL A 110 2.93 6.48 11.86
C VAL A 110 3.87 5.39 11.39
N HIS A 111 5.08 5.77 11.00
CA HIS A 111 6.12 4.79 10.73
C HIS A 111 6.54 4.12 12.05
N SER A 112 6.69 2.79 12.07
CA SER A 112 6.92 2.02 13.29
C SER A 112 8.25 2.37 13.98
N ASP A 113 9.25 2.81 13.21
CA ASP A 113 10.56 3.25 13.73
C ASP A 113 10.68 4.78 13.90
N GLY A 114 9.57 5.53 13.75
CA GLY A 114 9.55 6.97 13.95
C GLY A 114 10.12 7.81 12.80
N VAL A 115 10.46 7.19 11.65
CA VAL A 115 10.86 7.93 10.45
C VAL A 115 9.71 8.79 9.90
N ASP A 116 10.05 9.99 9.45
CA ASP A 116 9.14 10.96 8.86
C ASP A 116 8.39 10.44 7.63
N LEU A 117 7.06 10.51 7.66
CA LEU A 117 6.24 10.36 6.46
C LEU A 117 6.19 11.69 5.71
N THR A 118 6.66 11.69 4.46
CA THR A 118 6.97 12.93 3.73
C THR A 118 5.78 13.53 2.97
N SER A 119 4.71 12.77 2.73
CA SER A 119 3.52 13.21 1.98
C SER A 119 2.28 12.40 2.35
N GLY A 120 1.10 13.05 2.33
CA GLY A 120 -0.20 12.41 2.51
C GLY A 120 -0.58 11.45 1.39
N GLU A 121 0.12 11.50 0.25
CA GLU A 121 -0.11 10.60 -0.88
C GLU A 121 0.42 9.18 -0.61
N ILE A 122 1.30 8.98 0.38
CA ILE A 122 1.91 7.67 0.67
C ILE A 122 0.84 6.61 0.98
N VAL A 123 -0.09 6.92 1.89
CA VAL A 123 -1.17 5.99 2.27
C VAL A 123 -2.10 5.74 1.11
N LYS A 124 -2.41 6.78 0.31
CA LYS A 124 -3.27 6.64 -0.87
C LYS A 124 -2.66 5.68 -1.88
N VAL A 125 -1.40 5.88 -2.25
CA VAL A 125 -0.70 5.01 -3.23
C VAL A 125 -0.53 3.59 -2.69
N MET A 126 -0.29 3.41 -1.39
CA MET A 126 -0.20 2.08 -0.79
C MET A 126 -1.54 1.35 -0.79
N VAL A 127 -2.63 2.03 -0.40
CA VAL A 127 -3.97 1.47 -0.44
C VAL A 127 -4.39 1.15 -1.87
N ASP A 128 -4.12 2.04 -2.83
CA ASP A 128 -4.35 1.79 -4.26
C ASP A 128 -3.57 0.55 -4.73
N TYR A 129 -2.29 0.43 -4.34
CA TYR A 129 -1.49 -0.73 -4.68
C TYR A 129 -2.13 -2.02 -4.17
N ILE A 130 -2.45 -2.09 -2.88
CA ILE A 130 -3.07 -3.29 -2.30
C ILE A 130 -4.44 -3.57 -2.95
N ASN A 131 -5.28 -2.54 -3.07
CA ASN A 131 -6.64 -2.66 -3.59
C ASN A 131 -6.68 -3.10 -5.05
N PHE A 132 -5.88 -2.51 -5.94
CA PHE A 132 -5.94 -2.82 -7.37
C PHE A 132 -5.02 -3.96 -7.80
N PHE A 133 -3.87 -4.13 -7.13
CA PHE A 133 -2.89 -5.12 -7.53
C PHE A 133 -3.06 -6.46 -6.80
N PHE A 134 -3.50 -6.42 -5.54
CA PHE A 134 -3.48 -7.58 -4.66
C PHE A 134 -4.86 -8.15 -4.35
N LEU A 135 -5.84 -7.33 -3.93
CA LEU A 135 -7.16 -7.85 -3.53
C LEU A 135 -7.85 -8.72 -4.60
N PRO A 136 -7.84 -8.39 -5.91
CA PRO A 136 -8.42 -9.26 -6.93
C PRO A 136 -7.73 -10.62 -7.07
N LYS A 137 -6.47 -10.74 -6.64
CA LYS A 137 -5.75 -12.02 -6.59
C LYS A 137 -6.08 -12.75 -5.30
N LEU A 138 -6.13 -12.03 -4.18
CA LEU A 138 -6.55 -12.57 -2.89
C LEU A 138 -7.95 -13.20 -2.96
N GLU A 139 -8.94 -12.50 -3.50
CA GLU A 139 -10.31 -13.02 -3.65
C GLU A 139 -10.35 -14.33 -4.46
N ARG A 140 -9.64 -14.37 -5.59
CA ARG A 140 -9.51 -15.59 -6.40
C ARG A 140 -8.87 -16.73 -5.63
N THR A 141 -7.86 -16.44 -4.81
CA THR A 141 -7.22 -17.41 -3.93
C THR A 141 -8.16 -17.89 -2.83
N LEU A 142 -8.92 -17.00 -2.20
CA LEU A 142 -9.88 -17.35 -1.15
C LEU A 142 -11.04 -18.19 -1.68
N ALA A 143 -11.44 -17.99 -2.93
CA ALA A 143 -12.46 -18.76 -3.62
C ALA A 143 -12.03 -20.18 -4.01
N LEU A 144 -10.74 -20.54 -3.89
CA LEU A 144 -10.28 -21.91 -4.09
C LEU A 144 -10.78 -22.82 -2.96
N ALA A 145 -11.03 -24.09 -3.31
CA ALA A 145 -11.27 -25.13 -2.32
C ALA A 145 -10.05 -25.29 -1.42
N GLU A 146 -10.27 -25.66 -0.15
CA GLU A 146 -9.18 -25.96 0.78
C GLU A 146 -8.31 -27.11 0.24
N GLY A 147 -6.99 -26.95 0.32
CA GLY A 147 -6.03 -27.92 -0.22
C GLY A 147 -4.72 -27.29 -0.67
N GLU A 148 -3.85 -28.13 -1.23
CA GLU A 148 -2.49 -27.74 -1.63
C GLU A 148 -2.47 -26.57 -2.63
N ASP A 149 -3.40 -26.55 -3.59
CA ASP A 149 -3.49 -25.48 -4.59
C ASP A 149 -3.77 -24.11 -3.96
N LYS A 150 -4.65 -24.06 -2.95
CA LYS A 150 -4.95 -22.82 -2.21
C LYS A 150 -3.72 -22.35 -1.45
N GLU A 151 -3.02 -23.25 -0.78
CA GLU A 151 -1.80 -22.95 -0.03
C GLU A 151 -0.67 -22.46 -0.95
N ILE A 152 -0.51 -23.06 -2.13
CA ILE A 152 0.43 -22.59 -3.15
C ILE A 152 0.03 -21.19 -3.63
N ALA A 153 -1.25 -20.97 -3.92
CA ALA A 153 -1.74 -19.68 -4.39
C ALA A 153 -1.54 -18.57 -3.33
N LYS A 154 -1.83 -18.83 -2.05
CA LYS A 154 -1.54 -17.91 -0.93
C LYS A 154 -0.07 -17.48 -0.91
N LYS A 155 0.85 -18.45 -0.96
CA LYS A 155 2.30 -18.19 -0.96
C LYS A 155 2.74 -17.39 -2.19
N GLN A 156 2.20 -17.70 -3.37
CA GLN A 156 2.54 -17.01 -4.61
C GLN A 156 2.08 -15.54 -4.61
N ILE A 157 0.87 -15.25 -4.13
CA ILE A 157 0.38 -13.86 -4.10
C ILE A 157 1.15 -13.05 -3.06
N VAL A 158 1.41 -13.59 -1.87
CA VAL A 158 2.16 -12.90 -0.82
C VAL A 158 3.62 -12.72 -1.21
N GLY A 159 4.24 -13.71 -1.87
CA GLY A 159 5.62 -13.59 -2.38
C GLY A 159 5.82 -12.49 -3.43
N ARG A 160 4.73 -11.94 -4.00
CA ARG A 160 4.75 -10.80 -4.94
C ARG A 160 4.49 -9.47 -4.25
N LEU A 161 4.03 -9.46 -3.00
CA LEU A 161 3.97 -8.28 -2.14
C LEU A 161 5.36 -8.05 -1.55
N THR A 162 6.18 -7.30 -2.26
CA THR A 162 7.53 -6.98 -1.80
C THR A 162 7.74 -5.48 -1.81
N LYS A 163 8.69 -4.99 -1.00
CA LYS A 163 9.12 -3.60 -1.03
C LYS A 163 9.60 -3.16 -2.42
N GLU A 164 10.24 -4.06 -3.18
CA GLU A 164 10.65 -3.81 -4.56
C GLU A 164 9.44 -3.63 -5.48
N ALA A 165 8.45 -4.52 -5.39
CA ALA A 165 7.22 -4.42 -6.18
C ALA A 165 6.44 -3.15 -5.85
N PHE A 166 6.34 -2.79 -4.57
CA PHE A 166 5.70 -1.55 -4.15
C PHE A 166 6.49 -0.31 -4.61
N HIS A 167 7.83 -0.32 -4.50
CA HIS A 167 8.67 0.75 -5.02
C HIS A 167 8.43 0.96 -6.52
N ALA A 168 8.46 -0.11 -7.32
CA ALA A 168 8.22 -0.04 -8.75
C ALA A 168 6.82 0.46 -9.09
N TYR A 169 5.80 0.06 -8.31
CA TYR A 169 4.43 0.58 -8.46
C TYR A 169 4.34 2.07 -8.10
N PHE A 170 4.95 2.49 -6.99
CA PHE A 170 4.92 3.88 -6.53
C PHE A 170 5.55 4.83 -7.57
N GLU A 171 6.72 4.46 -8.09
CA GLU A 171 7.41 5.26 -9.11
C GLU A 171 6.60 5.35 -10.41
N GLU A 172 5.93 4.26 -10.80
CA GLU A 172 5.03 4.25 -11.95
C GLU A 172 3.81 5.15 -11.72
N ARG A 173 3.21 5.10 -10.52
CA ARG A 173 2.10 5.98 -10.14
C ARG A 173 2.50 7.44 -10.17
N ARG A 174 3.71 7.78 -9.72
CA ARG A 174 4.26 9.14 -9.79
C ARG A 174 4.44 9.60 -11.24
N ARG A 175 4.96 8.74 -12.13
CA ARG A 175 5.08 9.04 -13.56
C ARG A 175 3.72 9.23 -14.23
N LEU A 176 2.75 8.39 -13.90
CA LEU A 176 1.38 8.52 -14.41
C LEU A 176 0.75 9.85 -13.97
N ALA A 177 0.89 10.21 -12.69
CA ALA A 177 0.41 11.47 -12.14
C ALA A 177 0.99 12.70 -12.86
N ILE A 178 2.30 12.67 -13.16
CA ILE A 178 2.97 13.70 -13.97
C ILE A 178 2.42 13.73 -15.40
N ALA A 179 2.26 12.57 -16.04
CA ALA A 179 1.72 12.47 -17.40
C ALA A 179 0.29 13.02 -17.52
N GLU A 180 -0.49 12.94 -16.44
CA GLU A 180 -1.86 13.44 -16.36
C GLU A 180 -1.94 14.91 -15.92
N GLY A 181 -0.80 15.58 -15.74
CA GLY A 181 -0.74 16.98 -15.31
C GLY A 181 -1.16 17.20 -13.85
N LYS A 182 -1.21 16.14 -13.06
CA LYS A 182 -1.63 16.14 -11.66
C LYS A 182 -0.57 15.44 -10.79
N PRO A 183 0.64 16.01 -10.68
CA PRO A 183 1.71 15.40 -9.90
C PRO A 183 1.27 15.21 -8.43
N LEU A 184 1.78 14.15 -7.80
CA LEU A 184 1.55 13.90 -6.38
C LEU A 184 2.01 15.10 -5.54
N ASP A 185 1.21 15.51 -4.57
CA ASP A 185 1.51 16.66 -3.73
C ASP A 185 2.79 16.45 -2.90
N GLY A 186 3.64 17.48 -2.85
CA GLY A 186 4.99 17.41 -2.29
C GLY A 186 6.00 16.61 -3.14
N LYS A 187 5.60 16.07 -4.30
CA LYS A 187 6.44 15.26 -5.22
C LYS A 187 7.26 14.18 -4.48
N PRO A 188 6.63 13.34 -3.63
CA PRO A 188 7.35 12.39 -2.80
C PRO A 188 8.15 11.41 -3.65
N LYS A 189 9.36 11.10 -3.18
CA LYS A 189 10.07 9.89 -3.59
C LYS A 189 9.35 8.67 -3.01
N SER A 190 9.60 7.49 -3.57
CA SER A 190 9.11 6.25 -2.98
C SER A 190 9.45 6.17 -1.48
N PRO A 191 8.47 5.90 -0.61
CA PRO A 191 8.69 5.81 0.84
C PRO A 191 9.65 4.68 1.23
N VAL A 192 9.79 3.63 0.41
CA VAL A 192 10.82 2.58 0.57
C VAL A 192 12.23 3.18 0.61
N LEU A 193 12.48 4.26 -0.13
CA LEU A 193 13.81 4.90 -0.18
C LEU A 193 14.14 5.70 1.08
N LEU A 194 13.19 5.87 2.01
CA LEU A 194 13.47 6.46 3.33
C LEU A 194 14.34 5.54 4.19
N LYS A 195 14.26 4.22 3.96
CA LYS A 195 15.00 3.20 4.72
C LYS A 195 16.00 2.42 3.88
N TYR A 196 15.68 2.18 2.61
CA TYR A 196 16.49 1.35 1.73
C TYR A 196 17.16 2.20 0.66
N THR A 197 18.50 2.30 0.70
CA THR A 197 19.27 3.10 -0.27
C THR A 197 19.35 2.46 -1.65
N LYS A 198 19.16 1.14 -1.74
CA LYS A 198 19.09 0.37 -2.97
C LYS A 198 17.88 -0.56 -2.93
N VAL A 199 17.09 -0.54 -4.00
CA VAL A 199 15.92 -1.38 -4.17
C VAL A 199 16.10 -2.15 -5.48
N ALA A 200 16.00 -3.48 -5.42
CA ALA A 200 16.12 -4.31 -6.60
C ALA A 200 14.93 -4.10 -7.55
N GLN A 201 15.12 -4.47 -8.82
CA GLN A 201 14.07 -4.35 -9.82
C GLN A 201 13.04 -5.47 -9.67
N SER A 202 11.77 -5.13 -9.92
CA SER A 202 10.66 -6.07 -9.95
C SER A 202 9.86 -5.93 -11.23
N CYS A 203 9.16 -6.99 -11.61
CA CYS A 203 8.22 -6.97 -12.72
C CYS A 203 7.06 -6.00 -12.43
N GLY A 204 6.78 -5.10 -13.36
CA GLY A 204 5.68 -4.15 -13.26
C GLY A 204 4.29 -4.79 -13.33
N GLY A 205 4.15 -5.88 -14.07
CA GLY A 205 2.86 -6.57 -14.23
C GLY A 205 2.53 -7.52 -13.07
N CYS A 206 3.53 -8.20 -12.51
CA CYS A 206 3.29 -9.28 -11.55
C CYS A 206 4.07 -9.18 -10.24
N GLY A 207 4.96 -8.20 -10.08
CA GLY A 207 5.73 -7.99 -8.84
C GLY A 207 6.88 -8.98 -8.62
N ALA A 208 7.10 -9.93 -9.54
CA ALA A 208 8.20 -10.90 -9.44
C ALA A 208 9.56 -10.19 -9.41
N LEU A 209 10.42 -10.61 -8.47
CA LEU A 209 11.78 -10.08 -8.36
C LEU A 209 12.70 -10.69 -9.42
N ALA A 210 13.72 -9.92 -9.81
CA ALA A 210 14.85 -10.49 -10.54
C ALA A 210 15.52 -11.57 -9.68
N SER A 211 15.68 -12.76 -10.25
CA SER A 211 16.36 -13.90 -9.63
C SER A 211 17.04 -14.74 -10.71
N PRO A 212 17.93 -15.69 -10.39
CA PRO A 212 18.56 -16.54 -11.40
C PRO A 212 17.57 -17.18 -12.41
N PRO A 213 16.40 -17.73 -11.99
CA PRO A 213 15.40 -18.22 -12.94
C PRO A 213 14.53 -17.11 -13.57
N VAL A 214 14.44 -15.93 -12.96
CA VAL A 214 13.59 -14.82 -13.42
C VAL A 214 14.44 -13.66 -13.91
N LYS A 215 14.71 -13.63 -15.21
CA LYS A 215 15.35 -12.49 -15.87
C LYS A 215 14.30 -11.43 -16.20
N LEU A 216 14.55 -10.20 -15.76
CA LEU A 216 13.68 -9.07 -16.10
C LEU A 216 14.20 -8.36 -17.35
N SER A 217 13.29 -8.06 -18.27
CA SER A 217 13.52 -7.23 -19.45
C SER A 217 13.03 -5.80 -19.20
N MET A 218 13.77 -4.82 -19.70
CA MET A 218 13.40 -3.41 -19.58
C MET A 218 12.47 -2.98 -20.72
N CYS A 219 11.53 -2.09 -20.42
CA CYS A 219 10.73 -1.42 -21.45
C CYS A 219 11.64 -0.61 -22.37
N ALA A 220 11.78 -1.04 -23.63
CA ALA A 220 12.70 -0.45 -24.61
C ALA A 220 12.49 1.05 -24.90
N LYS A 221 11.31 1.60 -24.56
CA LYS A 221 10.99 3.02 -24.77
C LYS A 221 11.48 3.91 -23.63
N CYS A 222 11.27 3.48 -22.39
CA CYS A 222 11.53 4.32 -21.23
C CYS A 222 12.72 3.87 -20.39
N ASN A 223 13.21 2.66 -20.59
CA ASN A 223 14.33 2.07 -19.87
C ASN A 223 14.18 2.15 -18.33
N PHE A 224 12.95 2.07 -17.83
CA PHE A 224 12.64 2.20 -16.40
C PHE A 224 11.77 1.06 -15.87
N ARG A 225 10.65 0.77 -16.54
CA ARG A 225 9.73 -0.29 -16.14
C ARG A 225 10.29 -1.65 -16.59
N HIS A 226 10.27 -2.63 -15.70
CA HIS A 226 10.83 -3.97 -15.93
C HIS A 226 9.73 -5.03 -16.00
N TYR A 227 9.96 -6.12 -16.74
CA TYR A 227 8.98 -7.20 -16.93
C TYR A 227 9.66 -8.56 -17.01
N CYS A 228 9.09 -9.56 -16.33
CA CYS A 228 9.56 -10.95 -16.44
C CYS A 228 9.15 -11.63 -17.74
N SER A 229 8.14 -11.10 -18.44
CA SER A 229 7.65 -11.67 -19.70
C SER A 229 6.95 -10.60 -20.56
N LYS A 230 6.74 -10.92 -21.85
CA LYS A 230 6.01 -10.03 -22.79
C LYS A 230 4.53 -9.90 -22.42
N GLU A 231 3.97 -10.92 -21.80
CA GLU A 231 2.59 -10.98 -21.34
C GLU A 231 2.40 -9.94 -20.21
N CYS A 232 3.27 -9.96 -19.20
CA CYS A 232 3.28 -8.94 -18.14
C CYS A 232 3.44 -7.52 -18.69
N GLN A 233 4.27 -7.34 -19.73
CA GLN A 233 4.41 -6.04 -20.39
C GLN A 233 3.12 -5.61 -21.10
N LYS A 234 2.45 -6.53 -21.82
CA LYS A 234 1.21 -6.25 -22.54
C LYS A 234 0.06 -5.90 -21.60
N GLU A 235 -0.06 -6.62 -20.49
CA GLU A 235 -1.06 -6.37 -19.45
C GLU A 235 -0.85 -4.99 -18.79
N ASP A 236 0.39 -4.69 -18.39
CA ASP A 236 0.73 -3.40 -17.78
C ASP A 236 0.68 -2.24 -18.79
N TRP A 237 0.71 -2.49 -20.11
CA TRP A 237 0.74 -1.43 -21.13
C TRP A 237 -0.48 -0.50 -21.05
N VAL A 238 -1.65 -1.00 -20.62
CA VAL A 238 -2.87 -0.20 -20.49
C VAL A 238 -2.67 1.01 -19.57
N THR A 239 -1.97 0.81 -18.45
CA THR A 239 -1.63 1.86 -17.48
C THR A 239 -0.28 2.50 -17.82
N HIS A 240 0.71 1.71 -18.21
CA HIS A 240 2.07 2.17 -18.47
C HIS A 240 2.18 3.11 -19.67
N LYS A 241 1.35 2.98 -20.72
CA LYS A 241 1.46 3.78 -21.96
C LYS A 241 1.56 5.29 -21.70
N LYS A 242 0.82 5.80 -20.73
CA LYS A 242 0.85 7.24 -20.35
C LYS A 242 2.14 7.60 -19.61
N ALA A 243 2.48 6.83 -18.58
CA ALA A 243 3.68 7.03 -17.76
C ALA A 243 5.00 6.79 -18.53
N CYS A 244 4.97 5.95 -19.57
CA CYS A 244 6.14 5.56 -20.37
C CYS A 244 6.89 6.77 -20.95
N LYS A 245 6.19 7.85 -21.28
CA LYS A 245 6.77 9.07 -21.86
C LYS A 245 7.42 9.99 -20.82
N VAL A 246 7.17 9.78 -19.53
CA VAL A 246 7.69 10.62 -18.46
C VAL A 246 9.08 10.12 -18.07
N LYS A 247 10.07 11.01 -18.11
CA LYS A 247 11.39 10.79 -17.50
C LYS A 247 11.37 11.42 -16.11
N LEU A 248 11.76 10.65 -15.10
CA LEU A 248 11.92 11.12 -13.72
C LEU A 248 13.31 11.70 -13.49
#